data_AF-A0A2E7AFM5-F1
#
_entry.id   AF-A0A2E7AFM5-F1
#
_cell.length_a   1.000
_cell.length_b   1.000
_cell.length_c   1.000
_cell.angle_alpha   90.00
_cell.angle_beta   90.00
_cell.angle_gamma   90.00
#
_symmetry.space_group_name_H-M   'P 1'
#
loop_
_entity.id
_entity.type
_entity.pdbx_description
1 polymer ?
#
loop_
_entity_poly.entity_id
_entity_poly.type
_entity_poly.pdbx_seq_one_letter_code
_entity_poly.pdbx_strand_id
1 'polypeptide(L)' 'MSLRGFHIVFVIVTTLLSLFLTAWAFFLAPVSVGIIRPVLLVAGLAGSLGFPIYGVYFYRKARKLIL' A
#
# COMPACT_ATOMS: atom_id res chain seq x y z
N MET A 1 22.28 1.46 1.57
CA MET A 1 21.16 2.43 1.61
C MET A 1 20.85 2.76 3.07
N SER A 2 20.43 3.99 3.38
CA SER A 2 19.94 4.27 4.73
C SER A 2 18.65 3.47 4.98
N LEU A 3 18.47 2.96 6.20
CA LEU A 3 17.28 2.21 6.61
C LEU A 3 15.98 2.98 6.26
N ARG A 4 16.05 4.31 6.35
CA ARG A 4 14.99 5.24 5.98
C ARG A 4 14.64 5.21 4.49
N GLY A 5 15.65 5.21 3.61
CA GLY A 5 15.44 5.17 2.16
C GLY A 5 14.77 3.87 1.72
N PHE A 6 15.26 2.73 2.23
CA PHE A 6 14.65 1.42 2.00
C PHE A 6 13.19 1.38 2.43
N HIS A 7 12.89 1.89 3.63
CA HIS A 7 11.54 1.86 4.18
C HIS A 7 10.54 2.70 3.36
N ILE A 8 10.96 3.87 2.86
CA ILE A 8 10.10 4.70 1.99
C ILE A 8 9.82 3.99 0.67
N VAL A 9 10.84 3.39 0.04
CA VAL A 9 10.66 2.64 -1.21
C VAL A 9 9.71 1.47 -0.99
N PHE A 10 9.85 0.74 0.12
CA PHE A 10 8.94 -0.34 0.48
C PHE A 10 7.48 0.13 0.59
N VAL A 11 7.24 1.25 1.27
CA VAL A 11 5.89 1.84 1.40
C VAL A 11 5.32 2.23 0.03
N ILE A 12 6.13 2.80 -0.87
CA ILE A 12 5.68 3.18 -2.21
C ILE A 12 5.30 1.93 -3.03
N VAL A 13 6.18 0.92 -3.06
CA VAL A 13 5.94 -0.32 -3.83
C VAL A 13 4.69 -1.04 -3.33
N THR A 14 4.53 -1.15 -2.01
CA THR A 14 3.35 -1.78 -1.41
C THR A 14 2.07 -0.99 -1.66
N THR A 15 2.11 0.35 -1.63
CA THR A 15 0.98 1.20 -2.02
C THR A 15 0.57 0.96 -3.48
N LEU A 16 1.53 0.97 -4.41
CA LEU A 16 1.26 0.76 -5.83
C LEU A 16 0.71 -0.65 -6.09
N LEU A 17 1.26 -1.66 -5.42
CA LEU A 17 0.75 -3.03 -5.49
C LEU A 17 -0.69 -3.11 -4.97
N SER A 18 -1.02 -2.50 -3.83
CA SER A 18 -2.38 -2.44 -3.31
C SER A 18 -3.34 -1.74 -4.27
N LEU A 19 -2.92 -0.63 -4.88
CA LEU A 19 -3.70 0.10 -5.87
C LEU A 19 -3.97 -0.77 -7.10
N PHE A 20 -2.94 -1.45 -7.60
CA PHE A 20 -3.03 -2.37 -8.73
C PHE A 20 -3.97 -3.54 -8.44
N LEU A 21 -3.84 -4.19 -7.27
CA LEU A 21 -4.70 -5.30 -6.88
C LEU A 21 -6.15 -4.85 -6.72
N THR A 22 -6.39 -3.66 -6.18
CA THR A 22 -7.74 -3.08 -6.08
C THR A 22 -8.33 -2.85 -7.47
N ALA A 23 -7.58 -2.20 -8.36
CA ALA A 23 -8.01 -1.91 -9.71
C ALA A 23 -8.27 -3.21 -10.49
N TRP A 24 -7.39 -4.20 -10.38
CA TRP A 24 -7.58 -5.50 -11.01
C TRP A 24 -8.82 -6.21 -10.45
N ALA A 25 -9.01 -6.24 -9.14
CA ALA A 25 -10.18 -6.85 -8.51
C ALA A 25 -11.51 -6.15 -8.89
N PHE A 26 -11.46 -4.86 -9.17
CA PHE A 26 -12.62 -4.06 -9.55
C PHE A 26 -12.97 -4.20 -11.04
N PHE A 27 -11.98 -4.05 -11.93
CA PHE A 27 -12.18 -3.93 -13.37
C PHE A 27 -11.97 -5.25 -14.15
N LEU A 28 -11.07 -6.12 -13.68
CA LEU A 28 -10.54 -7.23 -14.49
C LEU A 28 -10.79 -8.61 -13.87
N ALA A 29 -11.13 -8.70 -12.58
CA ALA A 29 -11.30 -9.97 -11.92
C ALA A 29 -12.49 -10.77 -12.50
N PRO A 30 -12.26 -11.98 -13.03
CA PRO A 30 -13.35 -12.82 -13.52
C PRO A 30 -14.31 -13.25 -12.40
N VAL A 31 -15.53 -13.60 -12.78
CA VAL A 31 -16.58 -14.03 -11.83
C VAL A 31 -16.18 -15.31 -11.07
N SER A 32 -15.35 -16.15 -11.68
CA SER A 32 -14.81 -17.39 -11.08
C SER A 32 -13.90 -17.18 -9.87
N VAL A 33 -13.42 -15.95 -9.63
CA VAL A 33 -12.49 -15.61 -8.55
C VAL A 33 -13.16 -15.68 -7.16
N GLY A 34 -14.49 -15.71 -7.11
CA GLY A 34 -15.25 -15.98 -5.90
C GLY A 34 -14.87 -15.08 -4.73
N ILE A 35 -14.52 -15.68 -3.59
CA ILE A 35 -14.18 -14.99 -2.32
C ILE A 35 -12.91 -14.14 -2.44
N ILE A 36 -12.00 -14.44 -3.36
CA ILE A 36 -10.74 -13.70 -3.49
C ILE A 36 -10.99 -12.25 -3.95
N ARG A 37 -12.03 -12.01 -4.77
CA ARG A 37 -12.36 -10.67 -5.27
C ARG A 37 -12.69 -9.67 -4.14
N PRO A 38 -13.67 -9.91 -3.24
CA PRO A 38 -13.96 -8.99 -2.14
C PRO A 38 -12.78 -8.85 -1.17
N VAL A 39 -11.99 -9.90 -0.93
CA VAL A 39 -10.79 -9.83 -0.08
C VAL A 39 -9.75 -8.87 -0.67
N LEU A 40 -9.46 -8.98 -1.98
CA LEU A 40 -8.52 -8.07 -2.66
C LEU A 40 -9.03 -6.63 -2.70
N LEU A 41 -10.34 -6.42 -2.82
CA LEU A 41 -10.92 -5.07 -2.75
C LEU A 41 -10.74 -4.45 -1.37
N VAL A 42 -11.10 -5.17 -0.30
CA VAL A 42 -10.99 -4.64 1.07
C VAL A 42 -9.54 -4.44 1.47
N ALA A 43 -8.69 -5.45 1.27
CA ALA A 43 -7.28 -5.38 1.61
C ALA A 43 -6.52 -4.37 0.74
N GLY A 44 -6.86 -4.30 -0.55
CA GLY A 44 -6.27 -3.36 -1.50
C GLY A 44 -6.66 -1.92 -1.17
N LEU A 45 -7.92 -1.63 -0.87
CA LEU A 45 -8.36 -0.30 -0.45
C LEU A 45 -7.70 0.09 0.88
N ALA A 46 -7.69 -0.80 1.87
CA ALA A 46 -7.04 -0.57 3.15
C ALA A 46 -5.53 -0.30 2.98
N GLY A 47 -4.84 -1.07 2.14
CA GLY A 47 -3.42 -0.86 1.83
C GLY A 47 -3.17 0.44 1.08
N SER A 48 -3.99 0.76 0.08
CA SER A 48 -3.83 1.97 -0.75
C SER A 48 -3.95 3.27 0.06
N LEU A 49 -4.71 3.27 1.16
CA LEU A 49 -4.84 4.41 2.07
C LEU A 49 -3.87 4.29 3.26
N GLY A 50 -3.75 3.10 3.84
CA GLY A 50 -2.96 2.86 5.03
C GLY A 50 -1.46 3.07 4.81
N PHE A 51 -0.91 2.57 3.70
CA PHE A 51 0.52 2.70 3.43
C PHE A 51 0.97 4.15 3.22
N PRO A 52 0.28 5.01 2.45
CA PRO A 52 0.63 6.43 2.37
C PRO A 52 0.55 7.17 3.70
N ILE A 53 -0.51 6.92 4.49
CA ILE A 53 -0.68 7.55 5.81
C ILE A 53 0.49 7.16 6.73
N TYR A 54 0.81 5.87 6.78
CA TYR A 54 1.94 5.36 7.55
C TYR A 54 3.28 5.92 7.06
N GLY A 55 3.50 5.97 5.74
CA GLY A 55 4.71 6.54 5.13
C GLY A 55 4.94 8.00 5.49
N VAL A 56 3.87 8.82 5.45
CA VAL A 56 3.92 10.23 5.88
C VAL A 56 4.23 10.33 7.36
N TYR A 57 3.59 9.51 8.21
CA TYR A 57 3.86 9.50 9.65
C TYR A 57 5.32 9.12 9.95
N PHE A 58 5.83 8.07 9.32
CA PHE A 58 7.22 7.64 9.45
C PHE A 58 8.19 8.73 8.99
N TYR A 59 7.93 9.35 7.84
CA TYR A 59 8.77 10.43 7.32
C TYR A 59 8.81 11.64 8.26
N ARG A 60 7.67 12.04 8.83
CA ARG A 60 7.57 13.12 9.82
C ARG A 60 8.34 12.78 11.09
N LYS A 61 8.21 11.55 11.61
CA LYS A 61 8.93 11.10 12.80
C LYS A 61 10.44 11.01 12.56
N ALA A 62 10.85 10.45 11.42
CA ALA A 62 12.26 10.32 11.05
C ALA A 62 12.95 11.68 10.84
N ARG A 63 12.23 12.73 10.40
CA ARG A 63 12.79 14.09 10.34
C ARG A 63 13.00 14.72 11.71
N LYS A 64 12.11 14.46 12.67
CA LYS A 64 12.21 15.01 14.04
C LYS A 64 13.34 14.41 14.86
N LEU A 65 13.77 13.18 14.56
CA LEU A 65 14.85 12.49 15.27
C LEU A 65 16.26 12.87 14.78
N ILE A 66 16.36 13.65 13.70
CA ILE A 66 17.63 14.08 13.09
C ILE A 66 17.94 15.57 13.44
N LEU A 67 17.09 16.20 14.26
CA LEU A 67 17.25 17.55 14.82
C LEU A 67 17.48 17.44 16.33
#